data_AF-A9GM99-F1
#
_entry.id   AF-A9GM99-F1
#
_cell.length_a   1.000
_cell.length_b   1.000
_cell.length_c   1.000
_cell.angle_alpha   90.00
_cell.angle_beta   90.00
_cell.angle_gamma   90.00
#
_symmetry.space_group_name_H-M   'P 1'
#
loop_
_entity.id
_entity.type
_entity.pdbx_description
1 polymer ?
#
loop_
_entity_poly.entity_id
_entity_poly.type
_entity_poly.pdbx_seq_one_letter_code
_entity_poly.pdbx_strand_id
1 'polypeptide(L)'
;MARVGRLGGAILAETQGAYYLVGNTKAPCDFRAAGFEPPDEVDLVKGSYVRLKPLPDAGEIEVAPPVLLLDVEGEELAKKLVHRFVIDRNGSVSERLWRLVYSHDDPLDDAEAPVERDARWLGGIPEPIWQLVRDNVLRCL
;
A
#
# COMPACT_ATOMS: atom_id res chain seq x y z
N MET A 1 -7.19 -13.79 0.03
CA MET A 1 -6.30 -13.02 -0.86
C MET A 1 -6.33 -11.59 -0.37
N ALA A 2 -5.19 -10.93 -0.27
CA ALA A 2 -5.13 -9.56 0.21
C ALA A 2 -5.28 -8.55 -0.94
N ARG A 3 -5.92 -7.42 -0.63
CA ARG A 3 -6.16 -6.30 -1.54
C ARG A 3 -5.35 -5.09 -1.08
N VAL A 4 -4.61 -4.46 -1.99
CA VAL A 4 -3.73 -3.34 -1.66
C VAL A 4 -3.97 -2.17 -2.61
N GLY A 5 -4.40 -1.04 -2.06
CA GLY A 5 -4.66 0.20 -2.80
C GLY A 5 -3.99 1.39 -2.14
N ARG A 6 -4.59 2.57 -2.31
CA ARG A 6 -4.06 3.83 -1.77
C ARG A 6 -5.06 4.54 -0.86
N LEU A 7 -4.53 5.21 0.16
CA LEU A 7 -5.28 6.17 0.96
C LEU A 7 -4.38 7.36 1.30
N GLY A 8 -4.75 8.57 0.88
CA GLY A 8 -4.00 9.80 1.17
C GLY A 8 -2.54 9.78 0.70
N GLY A 9 -2.19 8.99 -0.31
CA GLY A 9 -0.81 8.82 -0.80
C GLY A 9 0.00 7.73 -0.08
N ALA A 10 -0.51 7.17 1.03
CA ALA A 10 -0.01 5.95 1.67
C ALA A 10 -0.61 4.70 1.01
N ILE A 11 -0.16 3.53 1.45
CA ILE A 11 -0.72 2.23 1.05
C ILE A 11 -1.81 1.83 2.03
N LEU A 12 -2.96 1.40 1.52
CA LEU A 12 -4.00 0.75 2.30
C LEU A 12 -4.04 -0.73 1.92
N ALA A 13 -3.86 -1.61 2.91
CA ALA A 13 -3.91 -3.05 2.72
C ALA A 13 -5.09 -3.65 3.49
N GLU A 14 -5.91 -4.43 2.81
CA GLU A 14 -7.04 -5.18 3.35
C GLU A 14 -6.72 -6.68 3.26
N THR A 15 -6.85 -7.38 4.38
CA THR A 15 -6.57 -8.80 4.50
C THR A 15 -7.32 -9.38 5.69
N GLN A 16 -8.05 -10.47 5.47
CA GLN A 16 -8.79 -11.17 6.53
C GLN A 16 -9.72 -10.25 7.36
N GLY A 17 -10.31 -9.23 6.73
CA GLY A 17 -11.16 -8.23 7.39
C GLY A 17 -10.41 -7.23 8.27
N ALA A 18 -9.08 -7.21 8.22
CA ALA A 18 -8.22 -6.21 8.86
C ALA A 18 -7.65 -5.23 7.82
N TYR A 19 -7.44 -4.00 8.27
CA TYR A 19 -6.94 -2.91 7.43
C TYR A 19 -5.65 -2.35 8.01
N TYR A 20 -4.66 -2.13 7.15
CA TYR A 20 -3.36 -1.61 7.51
C TYR A 20 -3.01 -0.43 6.63
N LEU A 21 -2.65 0.69 7.26
CA LEU A 21 -2.04 1.82 6.58
C LEU A 21 -0.53 1.67 6.64
N VAL A 22 0.12 1.67 5.48
CA VAL A 22 1.57 1.49 5.34
C VAL A 22 2.18 2.79 4.81
N GLY A 23 3.15 3.32 5.56
CA GLY A 23 3.77 4.61 5.30
C GLY A 23 2.90 5.82 5.70
N ASN A 24 3.41 7.00 5.37
CA ASN A 24 2.77 8.28 5.70
C ASN A 24 1.85 8.78 4.58
N THR A 25 0.73 9.39 4.97
CA THR A 25 -0.11 10.14 4.04
C THR A 25 0.65 11.38 3.57
N LYS A 26 0.63 11.64 2.26
CA LYS A 26 1.33 12.78 1.63
C LYS A 26 0.55 14.09 1.72
N ALA A 27 -0.73 14.01 2.02
CA ALA A 27 -1.64 15.13 2.26
C ALA A 27 -2.54 14.81 3.47
N PRO A 28 -3.21 15.81 4.07
CA PRO A 28 -4.24 15.57 5.06
C PRO A 28 -5.26 14.56 4.53
N CYS A 29 -5.44 13.46 5.25
CA CYS A 29 -6.36 12.40 4.87
C CYS A 29 -7.57 12.42 5.79
N ASP A 30 -8.77 12.49 5.22
CA ASP A 30 -10.00 12.32 5.98
C ASP A 30 -10.27 10.82 6.19
N PHE A 31 -9.70 10.28 7.26
CA PHE A 31 -9.88 8.87 7.63
C PHE A 31 -11.35 8.52 7.86
N ARG A 32 -12.14 9.45 8.40
CA ARG A 32 -13.56 9.20 8.68
C ARG A 32 -14.36 9.07 7.40
N ALA A 33 -14.09 9.92 6.40
CA ALA A 33 -14.69 9.78 5.07
C ALA A 33 -14.28 8.47 4.38
N ALA A 34 -13.10 7.94 4.68
CA ALA A 34 -12.64 6.63 4.22
C ALA A 34 -13.17 5.45 5.08
N GLY A 35 -14.03 5.69 6.07
CA GLY A 35 -14.64 4.65 6.90
C GLY A 35 -13.83 4.24 8.12
N PHE A 36 -12.77 4.95 8.49
CA PHE A 36 -11.88 4.62 9.60
C PHE A 36 -11.92 5.63 10.75
N GLU A 37 -11.64 5.16 11.95
CA GLU A 37 -11.21 6.04 13.04
C GLU A 37 -9.84 6.65 12.67
N PRO A 38 -9.64 7.97 12.91
CA PRO A 38 -8.33 8.58 12.73
C PRO A 38 -7.30 7.88 13.63
N PRO A 39 -6.17 7.40 13.09
CA PRO A 39 -5.10 6.85 13.90
C PRO A 39 -4.44 7.95 14.75
N ASP A 40 -3.86 7.57 15.89
CA ASP A 40 -3.08 8.49 16.71
C ASP A 40 -1.84 8.96 15.92
N GLU A 41 -1.52 10.27 15.96
CA GLU A 41 -0.38 10.84 15.21
C GLU A 41 0.96 10.15 15.52
N VAL A 42 1.10 9.61 16.74
CA VAL A 42 2.30 8.90 17.20
C VAL A 42 2.53 7.58 16.44
N ASP A 43 1.46 6.94 15.95
CA ASP A 43 1.52 5.65 15.27
C ASP A 43 1.95 5.77 13.80
N LEU A 44 1.73 6.92 13.16
CA LEU A 44 2.08 7.15 11.76
C LEU A 44 3.59 7.39 11.56
N VAL A 45 4.24 8.08 12.50
CA VAL A 45 5.59 8.64 12.31
C VAL A 45 6.71 7.60 12.25
N LYS A 46 6.48 6.35 12.70
CA LYS A 46 7.56 5.35 12.85
C LYS A 46 7.92 4.54 11.60
N GLY A 47 7.36 4.84 10.44
CA GLY A 47 7.76 4.19 9.18
C GLY A 47 7.46 2.68 9.11
N SER A 48 6.67 2.18 10.06
CA SER A 48 6.16 0.81 10.08
C SER A 48 4.79 0.80 9.39
N TYR A 49 3.73 0.56 10.11
CA TYR A 49 2.36 0.54 9.59
C TYR A 49 1.47 0.71 10.80
N VAL A 50 0.23 1.13 10.59
CA VAL A 50 -0.78 1.19 11.63
C VAL A 50 -1.97 0.34 11.21
N ARG A 51 -2.47 -0.48 12.14
CA ARG A 51 -3.74 -1.18 11.94
C ARG A 51 -4.87 -0.17 12.12
N LEU A 52 -5.65 0.04 11.07
CA LEU A 52 -6.80 0.94 11.12
C LEU A 52 -7.98 0.24 11.79
N LYS A 53 -8.82 1.04 12.46
CA LYS A 53 -10.08 0.61 13.03
C LYS A 53 -11.22 1.12 12.14
N PRO A 54 -12.01 0.24 11.52
CA PRO A 54 -13.25 0.63 10.85
C PRO A 54 -14.19 1.36 11.82
N LEU A 55 -14.92 2.37 11.33
CA LEU A 55 -16.00 2.97 12.10
C LEU A 55 -17.12 1.93 12.32
N PRO A 56 -17.82 1.97 13.45
CA PRO A 56 -18.90 1.02 13.77
C PRO A 56 -19.99 0.91 12.68
N ASP A 57 -20.29 2.02 12.01
CA ASP A 57 -21.38 2.14 11.04
C ASP A 57 -20.89 2.22 9.58
N ALA A 58 -19.58 2.03 9.32
CA ALA A 58 -19.02 2.18 7.97
C ALA A 58 -19.46 1.08 6.98
N GLY A 59 -19.98 -0.05 7.46
CA GLY A 59 -20.20 -1.22 6.61
C GLY A 59 -18.88 -1.84 6.13
N GLU A 60 -18.92 -2.53 4.99
CA GLU A 60 -17.73 -3.06 4.35
C GLU A 60 -16.93 -1.93 3.69
N ILE A 61 -15.64 -1.81 4.01
CA ILE A 61 -14.79 -0.75 3.45
C ILE A 61 -14.12 -1.28 2.18
N GLU A 62 -14.48 -0.67 1.05
CA GLU A 62 -13.84 -1.01 -0.22
C GLU A 62 -12.49 -0.32 -0.38
N VAL A 63 -11.46 -1.10 -0.73
CA VAL A 63 -10.17 -0.56 -1.17
C VAL A 63 -10.36 0.07 -2.54
N ALA A 64 -10.21 1.39 -2.61
CA ALA A 64 -10.40 2.14 -3.85
C ALA A 64 -9.39 1.69 -4.93
N PRO A 65 -9.84 1.56 -6.19
CA PRO A 65 -8.97 1.19 -7.28
C PRO A 65 -7.93 2.27 -7.60
N PRO A 66 -6.80 1.88 -8.20
CA PRO A 66 -6.45 0.51 -8.57
C PRO A 66 -6.01 -0.35 -7.37
N VAL A 67 -6.41 -1.62 -7.40
CA VAL A 67 -6.14 -2.60 -6.34
C VAL A 67 -5.13 -3.63 -6.81
N LEU A 68 -4.11 -3.90 -5.99
CA LEU A 68 -3.21 -5.03 -6.18
C LEU A 68 -3.65 -6.24 -5.37
N LEU A 69 -3.58 -7.40 -6.00
CA LEU A 69 -3.89 -8.68 -5.39
C LEU A 69 -2.59 -9.38 -4.97
N LEU A 70 -2.50 -9.72 -3.68
CA LEU A 70 -1.32 -10.33 -3.08
C LEU A 70 -1.68 -11.64 -2.36
N ASP A 71 -0.79 -12.62 -2.45
CA ASP A 71 -0.90 -13.92 -1.77
C ASP A 71 -0.09 -13.91 -0.46
N VAL A 72 -0.30 -12.86 0.34
CA VAL A 72 0.27 -12.70 1.68
C VAL A 72 -0.82 -12.11 2.55
N GLU A 73 -1.08 -12.69 3.71
CA GLU A 73 -2.18 -12.32 4.58
C GLU A 73 -1.70 -11.82 5.95
N GLY A 74 -2.60 -11.12 6.65
CA GLY A 74 -2.42 -10.65 8.02
C GLY A 74 -1.33 -9.59 8.14
N GLU A 75 -0.76 -9.47 9.33
CA GLU A 75 0.25 -8.45 9.63
C GLU A 75 1.55 -8.62 8.81
N GLU A 76 1.85 -9.84 8.36
CA GLU A 76 3.01 -10.10 7.50
C GLU A 76 2.92 -9.39 6.15
N LEU A 77 1.70 -9.17 5.65
CA LEU A 77 1.48 -8.31 4.48
C LEU A 77 1.97 -6.89 4.76
N ALA A 78 1.53 -6.28 5.86
CA ALA A 78 1.92 -4.92 6.21
C ALA A 78 3.44 -4.78 6.38
N LYS A 79 4.09 -5.73 7.06
CA LYS A 79 5.56 -5.77 7.22
C LYS A 79 6.27 -5.86 5.87
N LYS A 80 5.83 -6.74 4.98
CA LYS A 80 6.40 -6.85 3.63
C LYS A 80 6.19 -5.58 2.82
N LEU A 81 5.02 -4.96 2.93
CA LEU A 81 4.73 -3.70 2.25
C LEU A 81 5.63 -2.58 2.77
N VAL A 82 5.89 -2.49 4.08
CA VAL A 82 6.90 -1.54 4.60
C VAL A 82 8.25 -1.78 3.98
N HIS A 83 8.74 -3.01 4.12
CA HIS A 83 10.06 -3.38 3.66
C HIS A 83 10.24 -3.14 2.15
N ARG A 84 9.18 -3.27 1.37
CA ARG A 84 9.23 -3.12 -0.08
C ARG A 84 8.98 -1.69 -0.55
N PHE A 85 8.04 -0.98 0.07
CA PHE A 85 7.51 0.28 -0.46
C PHE A 85 7.95 1.52 0.27
N VAL A 86 8.31 1.41 1.55
CA VAL A 86 8.62 2.56 2.38
C VAL A 86 10.07 3.00 2.19
N ILE A 87 10.23 4.31 2.09
CA ILE A 87 11.53 4.99 2.11
C ILE A 87 11.82 5.38 3.56
N ASP A 88 12.78 4.71 4.18
CA ASP A 88 13.07 4.82 5.62
C ASP A 88 13.28 6.27 6.10
N ARG A 89 13.89 7.12 5.27
CA ARG A 89 14.25 8.50 5.65
C ARG A 89 13.05 9.40 5.96
N ASN A 90 11.89 9.12 5.37
CA ASN A 90 10.71 10.00 5.46
C ASN A 90 9.38 9.25 5.60
N GLY A 91 9.42 7.91 5.68
CA GLY A 91 8.24 7.08 5.80
C GLY A 91 7.31 7.11 4.59
N SER A 92 7.77 7.65 3.45
CA SER A 92 6.93 7.81 2.26
C SER A 92 6.93 6.54 1.40
N VAL A 93 5.80 6.28 0.75
CA VAL A 93 5.67 5.21 -0.25
C VAL A 93 6.37 5.60 -1.56
N SER A 94 7.14 4.67 -2.11
CA SER A 94 7.84 4.81 -3.40
C SER A 94 6.87 4.85 -4.58
N GLU A 95 6.66 6.04 -5.15
CA GLU A 95 5.85 6.20 -6.38
C GLU A 95 6.42 5.42 -7.57
N ARG A 96 7.75 5.29 -7.64
CA ARG A 96 8.39 4.52 -8.72
C ARG A 96 7.99 3.07 -8.68
N LEU A 97 7.80 2.51 -7.49
CA LEU A 97 7.37 1.13 -7.36
C LEU A 97 5.90 0.98 -7.76
N TRP A 98 5.05 1.94 -7.40
CA TRP A 98 3.71 2.01 -8.01
C TRP A 98 3.78 2.01 -9.53
N ARG A 99 4.56 2.90 -10.13
CA ARG A 99 4.77 2.87 -11.60
C ARG A 99 5.42 1.59 -12.14
N LEU A 100 6.16 0.83 -11.33
CA LEU A 100 6.72 -0.44 -11.76
C LEU A 100 5.64 -1.52 -11.84
N VAL A 101 4.71 -1.52 -10.89
CA VAL A 101 3.55 -2.44 -10.92
C VAL A 101 2.56 -2.02 -12.01
N TYR A 102 2.44 -0.71 -12.26
CA TYR A 102 1.59 -0.09 -13.29
C TYR A 102 2.47 0.36 -14.47
N SER A 103 2.91 -0.60 -15.30
CA SER A 103 3.87 -0.36 -16.40
C SER A 103 3.42 0.72 -17.41
N HIS A 104 4.34 1.21 -18.23
CA HIS A 104 4.05 2.21 -19.26
C HIS A 104 3.05 1.72 -20.34
N ASP A 105 2.97 0.42 -20.58
CA ASP A 105 2.07 -0.21 -21.55
C ASP A 105 0.68 -0.51 -20.96
N ASP A 106 0.47 -0.25 -19.66
CA ASP A 106 -0.79 -0.43 -18.94
C ASP A 106 -0.93 0.68 -17.87
N PRO A 107 -1.12 1.94 -18.30
CA PRO A 107 -1.02 3.11 -17.43
C PRO A 107 -2.17 3.20 -16.43
N LEU A 108 -1.87 3.78 -15.26
CA LEU A 108 -2.80 4.05 -14.15
C LEU A 108 -4.06 4.86 -14.56
N ASP A 109 -3.95 5.65 -15.63
CA ASP A 109 -4.99 6.56 -16.13
C ASP A 109 -5.78 5.96 -17.31
N ASP A 110 -5.55 4.70 -17.65
CA ASP A 110 -6.36 4.01 -18.68
C ASP A 110 -7.72 3.61 -18.08
N ALA A 111 -8.79 4.16 -18.64
CA ALA A 111 -10.16 3.86 -18.22
C ALA A 111 -10.55 2.39 -18.49
N GLU A 112 -9.82 1.68 -19.35
CA GLU A 112 -10.01 0.26 -19.63
C GLU A 112 -9.10 -0.67 -18.80
N ALA A 113 -8.21 -0.12 -17.97
CA ALA A 113 -7.31 -0.92 -17.15
C ALA A 113 -8.06 -1.78 -16.11
N PRO A 114 -7.55 -2.98 -15.77
CA PRO A 114 -8.13 -3.80 -14.72
C PRO A 114 -8.13 -3.04 -13.39
N VAL A 115 -9.32 -2.92 -12.80
CA VAL A 115 -9.59 -2.38 -11.46
C VAL A 115 -8.76 -3.12 -10.40
N GLU A 116 -8.52 -4.41 -10.63
CA GLU A 116 -7.66 -5.27 -9.83
C GLU A 116 -6.54 -5.87 -10.67
N ARG A 117 -5.30 -5.83 -10.17
CA ARG A 117 -4.12 -6.38 -10.83
C ARG A 117 -3.44 -7.44 -9.99
N ASP A 118 -3.04 -8.52 -10.62
CA ASP A 118 -2.26 -9.57 -9.98
C ASP A 118 -0.83 -9.09 -9.69
N ALA A 119 -0.52 -8.90 -8.41
CA ALA A 119 0.81 -8.55 -7.94
C ALA A 119 1.41 -9.65 -7.04
N ARG A 120 0.94 -10.90 -7.13
CA ARG A 120 1.42 -12.00 -6.28
C ARG A 120 2.94 -12.22 -6.40
N TRP A 121 3.51 -11.93 -7.57
CA TRP A 121 4.96 -11.96 -7.79
C TRP A 121 5.72 -11.06 -6.81
N LEU A 122 5.12 -9.93 -6.43
CA LEU A 122 5.73 -9.03 -5.47
C LEU A 122 5.81 -9.69 -4.11
N GLY A 123 4.79 -10.45 -3.69
CA GLY A 123 4.79 -11.32 -2.52
C GLY A 123 5.96 -12.31 -2.50
N GLY A 124 6.16 -13.00 -3.63
CA GLY A 124 7.10 -14.11 -3.77
C GLY A 124 8.54 -13.76 -4.18
N ILE A 125 8.82 -12.51 -4.56
CA ILE A 125 10.18 -12.14 -4.99
C ILE A 125 11.19 -12.30 -3.84
N PRO A 126 12.32 -13.01 -4.05
CA PRO A 126 13.37 -13.15 -3.06
C PRO A 126 13.99 -11.81 -2.67
N GLU A 127 14.29 -11.67 -1.38
CA GLU A 127 14.82 -10.44 -0.81
C GLU A 127 16.11 -9.92 -1.51
N PRO A 128 17.11 -10.77 -1.83
CA PRO A 128 18.30 -10.29 -2.54
C PRO A 128 17.99 -9.70 -3.92
N ILE A 129 17.02 -10.27 -4.63
CA ILE A 129 16.60 -9.77 -5.95
C ILE A 129 15.85 -8.45 -5.77
N TRP A 130 15.03 -8.37 -4.73
CA TRP A 130 14.30 -7.16 -4.41
C TRP A 130 15.21 -5.96 -4.11
N GLN A 131 16.29 -6.18 -3.36
CA GLN A 131 17.29 -5.14 -3.11
C GLN A 131 17.92 -4.63 -4.41
N LEU A 132 18.24 -5.51 -5.36
CA LEU A 132 18.73 -5.09 -6.68
C LEU A 132 17.74 -4.19 -7.42
N VAL A 133 16.44 -4.52 -7.36
CA VAL A 133 15.37 -3.68 -7.95
C VAL A 133 15.30 -2.33 -7.23
N ARG A 134 15.35 -2.30 -5.89
CA ARG A 134 15.37 -1.05 -5.12
C ARG A 134 16.54 -0.15 -5.50
N ASP A 135 17.73 -0.73 -5.58
CA ASP A 135 18.98 0.02 -5.77
C ASP A 135 19.18 0.52 -7.20
N ASN A 136 18.66 -0.20 -8.20
CA ASN A 136 18.92 0.09 -9.61
C ASN A 136 17.71 0.65 -10.37
N VAL A 137 16.49 0.23 -10.00
CA VAL A 137 15.25 0.61 -10.72
C VAL A 137 14.49 1.70 -9.97
N LEU A 138 14.42 1.60 -8.64
CA LEU A 138 13.59 2.49 -7.82
C LEU A 138 14.38 3.68 -7.22
N ARG A 139 15.71 3.65 -7.29
CA ARG A 139 16.59 4.67 -6.73
C ARG A 139 16.27 6.07 -7.28
N CYS A 140 16.24 7.06 -6.40
CA CYS A 140 16.23 8.45 -6.82
C CYS A 140 17.63 8.82 -7.34
N LEU A 141 17.72 9.08 -8.65
CA LEU A 141 18.77 9.92 -9.22
C LEU A 141 18.69 11.33 -8.61
#